data_AF-A0A914YR52-F1
#
_entry.id   AF-A0A914YR52-F1
#
_cell.length_a   1.000
_cell.length_b   1.000
_cell.length_c   1.000
_cell.angle_alpha   90.00
_cell.angle_beta   90.00
_cell.angle_gamma   90.00
#
_symmetry.space_group_name_H-M   'P 1'
#
loop_
_entity.id
_entity.type
_entity.pdbx_description
1 polymer ?
#
loop_
_entity_poly.entity_id
_entity_poly.type
_entity_poly.pdbx_seq_one_letter_code
_entity_poly.pdbx_strand_id
1 'polypeptide(L)'
;MNSVVNSICRPIAIIFVIFAISFQKTFALTCYDNTEGEMQLISNDEWTFCTLVPDSNVNSIEAGKVSGLSPSNDDIAPYMLAFGNSDDKYQVLSLCIYERYDFRAFNPKFHVPELLFRCVCNYDKCNARTTFDNYLHNLASKPELAAAASSKTAAAAAAAASASTSQH
;
A
#
# COMPACT_ATOMS: atom_id res chain seq x y z
N MET A 1 -40.44 -41.98 21.22
CA MET A 1 -39.39 -41.62 20.24
C MET A 1 -38.97 -40.14 20.28
N ASN A 2 -39.53 -39.29 21.17
CA ASN A 2 -39.23 -37.84 21.20
C ASN A 2 -38.08 -37.43 22.11
N SER A 3 -37.56 -38.34 22.96
CA SER A 3 -36.53 -37.99 23.95
C SER A 3 -35.10 -38.09 23.40
N VAL A 4 -34.85 -38.95 22.40
CA VAL A 4 -33.51 -39.15 21.80
C VAL A 4 -33.13 -37.98 20.89
N VAL A 5 -34.10 -37.37 20.21
CA VAL A 5 -33.87 -36.24 19.28
C VAL A 5 -33.36 -34.98 20.01
N ASN A 6 -33.84 -34.73 21.24
CA ASN A 6 -33.40 -33.58 22.05
C ASN A 6 -32.00 -33.73 22.65
N SER A 7 -31.46 -34.95 22.74
CA SER A 7 -30.15 -35.20 23.35
C SER A 7 -29.00 -34.98 22.36
N ILE A 8 -29.25 -35.19 21.06
CA ILE A 8 -28.23 -35.12 20.00
C ILE A 8 -28.15 -33.71 19.35
N CYS A 9 -29.26 -32.95 19.35
CA CYS A 9 -29.26 -31.58 18.80
C CYS A 9 -28.47 -30.55 19.62
N ARG A 10 -28.34 -30.75 20.93
CA ARG A 10 -27.64 -29.83 21.84
C ARG A 10 -26.12 -29.71 21.60
N PRO A 11 -25.35 -30.81 21.48
CA PRO A 11 -23.91 -30.71 21.24
C PRO A 11 -23.57 -30.16 19.84
N ILE A 12 -24.39 -30.45 18.82
CA ILE A 12 -24.17 -29.95 17.45
C ILE A 12 -24.35 -28.42 17.40
N ALA A 13 -25.36 -27.88 18.08
CA ALA A 13 -25.56 -26.44 18.17
C ALA A 13 -24.38 -25.72 18.87
N ILE A 14 -23.81 -26.34 19.92
CA ILE A 14 -22.65 -25.77 20.64
C ILE A 14 -21.40 -25.76 19.74
N ILE A 15 -21.16 -26.81 18.96
CA ILE A 15 -20.03 -26.88 18.03
C ILE A 15 -20.16 -25.79 16.93
N PHE A 16 -21.35 -25.58 16.37
CA PHE A 16 -21.58 -24.52 15.38
C PHE A 16 -21.36 -23.12 15.96
N VAL A 17 -21.74 -22.88 17.22
CA VAL A 17 -21.51 -21.59 17.90
C VAL A 17 -20.02 -21.36 18.15
N ILE A 18 -19.27 -22.36 18.63
CA ILE A 18 -17.81 -22.25 18.82
C ILE A 18 -17.09 -22.04 17.49
N PHE A 19 -17.53 -22.72 16.42
CA PHE A 19 -16.99 -22.52 15.08
C PHE A 19 -17.27 -21.09 14.60
N ALA A 20 -18.51 -20.58 14.72
CA ALA A 20 -18.85 -19.21 14.31
C ALA A 20 -18.05 -18.13 15.07
N ILE A 21 -17.77 -18.31 16.37
CA ILE A 21 -16.97 -17.37 17.18
C ILE A 21 -15.49 -17.37 16.77
N SER A 22 -14.99 -18.48 16.22
CA SER A 22 -13.57 -18.64 15.87
C SER A 22 -13.18 -17.98 14.54
N PHE A 23 -14.15 -17.56 13.71
CA PHE A 23 -13.90 -17.04 12.35
C PHE A 23 -13.75 -15.51 12.23
N GLN A 24 -13.86 -14.76 13.32
CA GLN A 24 -13.84 -13.30 13.29
C GLN A 24 -12.56 -12.72 13.90
N LYS A 25 -11.38 -13.24 13.52
CA LYS A 25 -10.13 -12.49 13.70
C LYS A 25 -9.87 -11.68 12.45
N THR A 26 -10.57 -10.55 12.31
CA THR A 26 -10.06 -9.47 11.48
C THR A 26 -8.80 -8.96 12.17
N PHE A 27 -7.63 -9.24 11.59
CA PHE A 27 -6.40 -8.64 12.09
C PHE A 27 -6.44 -7.17 11.71
N ALA A 28 -6.72 -6.31 12.70
CA ALA A 28 -6.66 -4.87 12.50
C ALA A 28 -5.23 -4.46 12.19
N LEU A 29 -5.02 -3.77 11.06
CA LEU A 29 -3.72 -3.29 10.67
C LEU A 29 -3.39 -2.04 11.47
N THR A 30 -2.17 -1.99 12.01
CA THR A 30 -1.71 -0.85 12.81
C THR A 30 -0.73 0.00 12.04
N CYS A 31 -1.04 1.27 11.79
CA CYS A 31 -0.20 2.20 11.00
C CYS A 31 0.20 3.42 11.82
N TYR A 32 1.31 4.06 11.45
CA TYR A 32 1.54 5.45 11.84
C TYR A 32 0.60 6.37 11.07
N ASP A 33 0.02 7.35 11.75
CA ASP A 33 -0.89 8.33 11.16
C ASP A 33 -0.53 9.74 11.67
N ASN A 34 -0.44 10.71 10.77
CA ASN A 34 -0.25 12.12 11.14
C ASN A 34 -1.25 13.06 10.44
N THR A 35 -2.42 12.55 10.07
CA THR A 35 -3.47 13.34 9.42
C THR A 35 -4.00 14.46 10.32
N GLU A 36 -3.99 14.27 11.64
CA GLU A 36 -4.37 15.27 12.66
C GLU A 36 -3.19 16.15 13.14
N GLY A 37 -2.03 16.08 12.48
CA GLY A 37 -0.85 16.90 12.75
C GLY A 37 0.14 16.29 13.74
N GLU A 38 -0.31 15.52 14.72
CA GLU A 38 0.57 14.74 15.60
C GLU A 38 0.70 13.29 15.10
N MET A 39 1.89 12.71 15.25
CA MET A 39 2.12 11.31 14.90
C MET A 39 1.50 10.39 15.94
N GLN A 40 0.53 9.59 15.51
CA GLN A 40 -0.17 8.62 16.32
C GLN A 40 -0.03 7.22 15.72
N LEU A 41 -0.37 6.22 16.53
CA LEU A 41 -0.36 4.83 16.13
C LEU A 41 -1.79 4.32 16.20
N ILE A 42 -2.40 4.11 15.03
CA ILE A 42 -3.83 3.81 14.91
C ILE A 42 -3.97 2.38 14.40
N SER A 43 -4.87 1.62 15.02
CA SER A 43 -5.24 0.27 14.58
C SER A 43 -6.66 0.30 14.04
N ASN A 44 -6.84 -0.18 12.81
CA ASN A 44 -8.12 -0.14 12.11
C ASN A 44 -8.27 -1.42 11.26
N ASP A 45 -9.43 -2.07 11.34
CA ASP A 45 -9.75 -3.31 10.65
C ASP A 45 -10.23 -3.12 9.20
N GLU A 46 -10.56 -1.88 8.81
CA GLU A 46 -10.85 -1.52 7.42
C GLU A 46 -9.57 -1.26 6.61
N TRP A 47 -8.43 -1.03 7.29
CA TRP A 47 -7.18 -0.74 6.62
C TRP A 47 -6.52 -2.00 6.06
N THR A 48 -6.16 -1.93 4.78
CA THR A 48 -5.46 -3.00 4.07
C THR A 48 -3.96 -2.69 3.92
N PHE A 49 -3.60 -1.41 3.86
CA PHE A 49 -2.21 -0.97 3.72
C PHE A 49 -1.91 0.20 4.65
N CYS A 50 -0.65 0.35 5.04
CA CYS A 50 -0.13 1.60 5.54
C CYS A 50 0.57 2.34 4.40
N THR A 51 0.48 3.67 4.39
CA THR A 51 1.13 4.53 3.40
C THR A 51 2.15 5.46 4.04
N LEU A 52 3.19 5.78 3.26
CA LEU A 52 4.17 6.82 3.53
C LEU A 52 4.38 7.64 2.26
N VAL A 53 4.17 8.94 2.37
CA VAL A 53 4.54 9.95 1.39
C VAL A 53 5.71 10.73 1.99
N PRO A 54 6.96 10.53 1.55
CA PRO A 54 8.08 11.29 2.05
C PRO A 54 7.91 12.79 1.75
N ASP A 55 8.50 13.63 2.59
CA ASP A 55 8.54 15.05 2.33
C ASP A 55 9.32 15.31 1.03
N SER A 56 8.72 16.09 0.14
CA SER A 56 9.33 16.54 -1.11
C SER A 56 10.45 17.56 -0.89
N ASN A 57 10.50 18.19 0.29
CA ASN A 57 11.51 19.17 0.64
C ASN A 57 12.60 18.54 1.51
N VAL A 58 13.76 18.28 0.92
CA VAL A 58 14.94 17.71 1.58
C VAL A 58 15.41 18.54 2.78
N ASN A 59 15.02 19.82 2.85
CA ASN A 59 15.41 20.77 3.90
C ASN A 59 14.30 21.06 4.93
N SER A 60 13.15 20.39 4.82
CA SER A 60 12.04 20.55 5.75
C SER A 60 12.20 19.61 6.95
N ILE A 61 11.90 20.14 8.13
CA ILE A 61 11.85 19.38 9.40
C ILE A 61 10.51 18.63 9.51
N GLU A 62 9.54 18.93 8.65
CA GLU A 62 8.24 18.28 8.66
C GLU A 62 8.39 16.78 8.33
N ALA A 63 7.69 15.96 9.11
CA ALA A 63 7.63 14.54 8.84
C ALA A 63 6.78 14.34 7.57
N GLY A 64 7.22 13.46 6.66
CA GLY A 64 6.38 13.01 5.55
C GLY A 64 5.00 12.53 6.03
N LYS A 65 4.03 12.46 5.12
CA LYS A 65 2.67 12.04 5.49
C LYS A 65 2.60 10.53 5.64
N VAL A 66 1.96 10.08 6.71
CA VAL A 66 1.72 8.67 7.00
C VAL A 66 0.27 8.48 7.38
N SER A 67 -0.34 7.39 6.93
CA SER A 67 -1.71 7.02 7.29
C SER A 67 -1.99 5.56 6.93
N GLY A 68 -3.17 5.06 7.28
CA GLY A 68 -3.70 3.82 6.73
C GLY A 68 -4.58 4.03 5.49
N LEU A 69 -4.62 3.02 4.63
CA LEU A 69 -5.40 2.99 3.39
C LEU A 69 -6.45 1.89 3.41
N SER A 70 -7.63 2.24 2.94
CA SER A 70 -8.80 1.38 2.75
C SER A 70 -9.48 1.72 1.42
N PRO A 71 -10.36 0.86 0.89
CA PRO A 71 -11.16 1.20 -0.29
C PRO A 71 -12.05 2.44 -0.10
N SER A 72 -12.30 2.86 1.14
CA SER A 72 -13.11 4.04 1.46
C SER A 72 -12.34 5.35 1.33
N ASN A 73 -11.00 5.34 1.35
CA ASN A 73 -10.18 6.55 1.30
C ASN A 73 -9.18 6.61 0.13
N ASP A 74 -8.94 5.51 -0.59
CA ASP A 74 -8.07 5.46 -1.76
C ASP A 74 -8.43 4.31 -2.72
N ASP A 75 -7.97 4.37 -3.96
CA ASP A 75 -8.04 3.25 -4.90
C ASP A 75 -6.91 2.25 -4.59
N ILE A 76 -7.24 1.24 -3.79
CA ILE A 76 -6.27 0.24 -3.37
C ILE A 76 -6.12 -0.95 -4.34
N ALA A 77 -6.93 -1.01 -5.40
CA ALA A 77 -6.92 -2.15 -6.32
C ALA A 77 -5.56 -2.37 -7.00
N PRO A 78 -4.82 -1.33 -7.44
CA PRO A 78 -3.47 -1.51 -7.98
C PRO A 78 -2.50 -2.13 -6.97
N TYR A 79 -2.62 -1.78 -5.70
CA TYR A 79 -1.77 -2.32 -4.63
C TYR A 79 -2.10 -3.78 -4.39
N MET A 80 -3.39 -4.12 -4.26
CA MET A 80 -3.83 -5.50 -4.10
C MET A 80 -3.29 -6.41 -5.20
N LEU A 81 -3.31 -5.94 -6.46
CA LEU A 81 -2.74 -6.68 -7.58
C LEU A 81 -1.23 -6.90 -7.41
N ALA A 82 -0.48 -5.87 -7.02
CA ALA A 82 0.96 -5.96 -6.85
C ALA A 82 1.37 -6.91 -5.71
N PHE A 83 0.74 -6.77 -4.54
CA PHE A 83 1.00 -7.64 -3.39
C PHE A 83 0.51 -9.08 -3.61
N GLY A 84 -0.55 -9.24 -4.41
CA GLY A 84 -1.09 -10.55 -4.80
C GLY A 84 -0.16 -11.38 -5.70
N ASN A 85 0.88 -10.79 -6.28
CA ASN A 85 1.92 -11.52 -7.03
C ASN A 85 2.98 -12.18 -6.14
N SER A 86 2.81 -12.14 -4.81
CA SER A 86 3.70 -12.82 -3.86
C SER A 86 3.46 -14.34 -3.88
N ASP A 87 4.53 -15.13 -3.72
CA ASP A 87 4.48 -16.59 -3.56
C ASP A 87 5.20 -17.03 -2.28
N ASP A 88 5.27 -18.35 -2.03
CA ASP A 88 5.89 -18.92 -0.82
C ASP A 88 7.40 -18.61 -0.68
N LYS A 89 8.06 -18.15 -1.75
CA LYS A 89 9.51 -17.87 -1.80
C LYS A 89 9.81 -16.37 -1.89
N TYR A 90 8.93 -15.60 -2.51
CA TYR A 90 9.11 -14.18 -2.77
C TYR A 90 7.87 -13.41 -2.36
N GLN A 91 8.05 -12.51 -1.39
CA GLN A 91 6.99 -11.64 -0.91
C GLN A 91 7.30 -10.18 -1.20
N VAL A 92 6.32 -9.47 -1.72
CA VAL A 92 6.37 -8.01 -1.81
C VAL A 92 6.13 -7.47 -0.40
N LEU A 93 7.17 -6.86 0.19
CA LEU A 93 7.07 -6.25 1.52
C LEU A 93 6.57 -4.80 1.44
N SER A 94 7.04 -4.07 0.45
CA SER A 94 6.68 -2.69 0.20
C SER A 94 6.66 -2.41 -1.30
N LEU A 95 5.74 -1.56 -1.73
CA LEU A 95 5.65 -1.05 -3.09
C LEU A 95 5.76 0.47 -3.05
N CYS A 96 6.69 1.04 -3.80
CA CYS A 96 6.80 2.49 -3.96
C CYS A 96 6.49 2.88 -5.40
N ILE A 97 5.61 3.86 -5.54
CA ILE A 97 5.13 4.39 -6.81
C ILE A 97 5.51 5.85 -6.94
N TYR A 98 5.78 6.25 -8.17
CA TYR A 98 5.96 7.64 -8.55
C TYR A 98 4.75 8.06 -9.38
N GLU A 99 3.89 8.85 -8.77
CA GLU A 99 2.60 9.27 -9.32
C GLU A 99 2.77 10.63 -9.99
N ARG A 100 2.12 10.80 -11.15
CA ARG A 100 2.02 12.07 -11.85
C ARG A 100 0.55 12.46 -11.94
N TYR A 101 0.17 13.50 -11.23
CA TYR A 101 -1.17 14.04 -11.27
C TYR A 101 -1.25 15.19 -12.28
N ASP A 102 -2.12 15.04 -13.27
CA ASP A 102 -2.37 16.04 -14.30
C ASP A 102 -3.74 16.68 -14.10
N PHE A 103 -3.76 17.81 -13.40
CA PHE A 103 -5.00 18.53 -13.10
C PHE A 103 -5.44 19.49 -14.20
N ARG A 104 -4.74 19.55 -15.34
CA ARG A 104 -5.07 20.46 -16.46
C ARG A 104 -6.49 20.26 -16.99
N ALA A 105 -6.98 19.02 -16.96
CA ALA A 105 -8.33 18.68 -17.37
C ALA A 105 -9.41 19.25 -16.44
N PHE A 106 -9.09 19.45 -15.16
CA PHE A 106 -10.03 19.96 -14.16
C PHE A 106 -9.97 21.48 -14.04
N ASN A 107 -8.78 22.07 -14.15
CA ASN A 107 -8.62 23.52 -14.18
C ASN A 107 -7.39 23.89 -15.03
N PRO A 108 -7.59 24.65 -16.13
CA PRO A 108 -6.50 25.02 -17.03
C PRO A 108 -5.43 25.93 -16.38
N LYS A 109 -5.68 26.44 -15.17
CA LYS A 109 -4.68 27.18 -14.37
C LYS A 109 -3.62 26.29 -13.73
N PHE A 110 -3.83 24.97 -13.65
CA PHE A 110 -2.78 24.04 -13.22
C PHE A 110 -1.80 23.84 -14.38
N HIS A 111 -0.75 24.65 -14.44
CA HIS A 111 0.16 24.65 -15.59
C HIS A 111 1.21 23.53 -15.56
N VAL A 112 1.44 22.91 -14.41
CA VAL A 112 2.48 21.90 -14.21
C VAL A 112 1.88 20.67 -13.52
N PRO A 113 2.10 19.45 -14.03
CA PRO A 113 1.72 18.23 -13.34
C PRO A 113 2.39 18.13 -11.97
N GLU A 114 1.62 17.73 -10.96
CA GLU A 114 2.16 17.45 -9.64
C GLU A 114 2.76 16.03 -9.62
N LEU A 115 3.91 15.89 -8.98
CA LEU A 115 4.63 14.63 -8.87
C LEU A 115 4.67 14.23 -7.40
N LEU A 116 4.23 13.00 -7.12
CA LEU A 116 4.17 12.47 -5.76
C LEU A 116 4.91 11.15 -5.70
N PHE A 117 5.76 10.98 -4.70
CA PHE A 117 6.31 9.68 -4.38
C PHE A 117 5.53 9.10 -3.20
N ARG A 118 5.08 7.85 -3.31
CA ARG A 118 4.29 7.18 -2.27
C ARG A 118 4.76 5.74 -2.12
N CYS A 119 4.88 5.27 -0.89
CA CYS A 119 5.13 3.87 -0.59
C CYS A 119 3.96 3.29 0.20
N VAL A 120 3.64 2.03 -0.08
CA VAL A 120 2.61 1.25 0.60
C VAL A 120 3.18 -0.08 1.08
N CYS A 121 2.64 -0.60 2.18
CA CYS A 121 3.02 -1.87 2.80
C CYS A 121 1.85 -2.44 3.61
N ASN A 122 1.82 -3.76 3.84
CA ASN A 122 0.65 -4.48 4.38
C ASN A 122 0.94 -5.21 5.71
N TYR A 123 1.82 -4.65 6.54
CA TYR A 123 2.14 -5.21 7.86
C TYR A 123 2.24 -4.10 8.91
N ASP A 124 2.11 -4.46 10.18
CA ASP A 124 2.06 -3.47 11.27
C ASP A 124 3.27 -2.54 11.27
N LYS A 125 2.97 -1.24 11.41
CA LYS A 125 3.94 -0.15 11.62
C LYS A 125 4.96 -0.02 10.49
N CYS A 126 4.67 -0.59 9.32
CA CYS A 126 5.59 -0.66 8.20
C CYS A 126 5.91 0.71 7.58
N ASN A 127 5.00 1.68 7.73
CA ASN A 127 5.16 3.05 7.25
C ASN A 127 5.98 3.96 8.18
N ALA A 128 6.73 3.39 9.12
CA ALA A 128 7.72 4.15 9.89
C ALA A 128 8.75 4.79 8.96
N ARG A 129 9.10 6.06 9.23
CA ARG A 129 10.12 6.79 8.46
C ARG A 129 11.48 6.07 8.43
N THR A 130 11.88 5.48 9.54
CA THR A 130 13.12 4.70 9.66
C THR A 130 13.16 3.49 8.73
N THR A 131 12.04 2.81 8.51
CA THR A 131 11.94 1.68 7.57
C THR A 131 12.25 2.13 6.14
N PHE A 132 11.73 3.30 5.77
CA PHE A 132 11.92 3.86 4.44
C PHE A 132 13.31 4.44 4.21
N ASP A 133 13.85 5.19 5.18
CA ASP A 133 15.22 5.73 5.10
C ASP A 133 16.24 4.58 4.97
N ASN A 134 16.03 3.48 5.71
CA ASN A 134 16.84 2.27 5.58
C ASN A 134 16.69 1.62 4.20
N TYR A 135 15.48 1.56 3.64
CA TYR A 135 15.25 1.04 2.29
C TYR A 135 15.99 1.88 1.23
N LEU A 136 15.85 3.21 1.26
CA LEU A 136 16.56 4.11 0.36
C LEU A 136 18.08 4.01 0.51
N HIS A 137 18.58 3.93 1.74
CA HIS A 137 20.00 3.73 2.02
C HIS A 137 20.52 2.40 1.43
N ASN A 138 19.73 1.33 1.54
CA ASN A 138 20.05 0.02 0.97
C ASN A 138 19.99 0.00 -0.57
N LEU A 139 19.19 0.85 -1.20
CA LEU A 139 19.20 1.05 -2.65
C LEU A 139 20.40 1.89 -3.10
N ALA A 140 20.71 2.98 -2.41
CA ALA A 140 21.83 3.86 -2.72
C ALA A 140 23.19 3.14 -2.59
N SER A 141 23.28 2.18 -1.66
CA SER A 141 24.47 1.33 -1.48
C SER A 141 24.58 0.18 -2.49
N LYS A 142 23.57 -0.04 -3.36
CA LYS A 142 23.56 -1.09 -4.40
C LYS A 142 23.49 -0.45 -5.81
N PRO A 143 24.63 0.02 -6.36
CA PRO A 143 24.67 0.75 -7.63
C PRO A 143 24.16 -0.05 -8.84
N GLU A 144 24.18 -1.39 -8.77
CA GLU A 144 23.70 -2.26 -9.85
C GLU A 144 22.18 -2.18 -10.07
N LEU A 145 21.39 -1.93 -9.01
CA LEU A 145 19.93 -1.77 -9.12
C LEU A 145 19.52 -0.39 -9.66
N ALA A 146 20.31 0.64 -9.33
CA ALA A 146 20.13 1.99 -9.87
C ALA A 146 20.40 2.04 -11.39
N ALA A 147 21.39 1.27 -11.87
CA ALA A 147 21.68 1.13 -13.30
C ALA A 147 20.56 0.39 -14.07
N ALA A 148 19.96 -0.64 -13.47
CA ALA A 148 18.87 -1.41 -14.08
C ALA A 148 17.54 -0.61 -14.19
N ALA A 149 17.27 0.29 -13.24
CA ALA A 149 16.13 1.21 -13.33
C ALA A 149 16.32 2.26 -14.45
N SER A 150 17.55 2.77 -14.64
CA SER A 150 17.86 3.71 -15.70
C SER A 150 17.74 3.09 -17.11
N SER A 151 18.19 1.86 -17.30
CA SER A 151 18.17 1.19 -18.62
C SER A 151 16.76 0.80 -19.08
N LYS A 152 15.88 0.35 -18.16
CA LYS A 152 14.48 0.06 -18.49
C LYS A 152 13.67 1.32 -18.79
N THR A 153 13.98 2.44 -18.14
CA THR A 153 13.31 3.72 -18.38
C THR A 153 13.70 4.31 -19.75
N ALA A 154 14.97 4.14 -20.16
CA ALA A 154 15.42 4.51 -21.50
C ALA A 154 14.76 3.66 -22.60
N ALA A 155 14.60 2.35 -22.37
CA ALA A 155 13.93 1.47 -23.32
C ALA A 155 12.41 1.77 -23.46
N ALA A 156 11.72 2.07 -22.36
CA ALA A 156 10.31 2.44 -22.38
C ALA A 156 10.08 3.82 -23.02
N ALA A 157 10.95 4.81 -22.77
CA ALA A 157 10.89 6.12 -23.40
C ALA A 157 11.17 6.06 -24.92
N ALA A 158 12.11 5.22 -25.35
CA ALA A 158 12.38 4.98 -26.77
C ALA A 158 11.21 4.31 -27.50
N ALA A 159 10.53 3.36 -26.84
CA ALA A 159 9.33 2.71 -27.39
C ALA A 159 8.12 3.66 -27.49
N ALA A 160 7.97 4.60 -26.55
CA ALA A 160 6.93 5.62 -26.61
C ALA A 160 7.18 6.66 -27.71
N ALA A 161 8.46 7.01 -27.97
CA ALA A 161 8.85 7.95 -29.02
C ALA A 161 8.70 7.36 -30.44
N SER A 162 8.91 6.06 -30.62
CA SER A 162 8.70 5.40 -31.91
C SER A 162 7.22 5.20 -32.24
N ALA A 163 6.34 5.07 -31.24
CA ALA A 163 4.90 4.96 -31.44
C ALA A 163 4.24 6.27 -31.88
N SER A 164 4.79 7.45 -31.54
CA SER A 164 4.23 8.75 -31.93
C SER A 164 4.64 9.22 -33.34
N THR A 165 5.65 8.58 -33.95
CA THR A 165 6.18 8.98 -35.28
C THR A 165 5.42 8.31 -36.44
N SER A 166 4.49 7.39 -36.16
CA SER A 166 3.74 6.62 -37.18
C SER A 166 2.35 7.20 -37.54
N GLN A 167 2.01 8.41 -37.08
CA GLN A 167 0.68 9.02 -37.31
C GLN A 167 0.68 10.28 -38.20
N HIS A 168 1.73 10.49 -39.01
CA HIS A 168 1.73 11.50 -40.08
C HIS A 168 2.12 10.90 -41.42
#